data_AF-A0A7J6TVH7-F1
#
_entry.id   AF-A0A7J6TVH7-F1
#
_cell.length_a   1.000
_cell.length_b   1.000
_cell.length_c   1.000
_cell.angle_alpha   90.00
_cell.angle_beta   90.00
_cell.angle_gamma   90.00
#
_symmetry.space_group_name_H-M   'P 1'
#
loop_
_entity.id
_entity.type
_entity.pdbx_description
1 polymer ?
#
loop_
_entity_poly.entity_id
_entity_poly.type
_entity_poly.pdbx_seq_one_letter_code
_entity_poly.pdbx_strand_id
1 'polypeptide(L)'
;MGYNDGSNDMERLYNHIGILDIYGFESLEKNSYEQLLINLTNERLQQFFVSKVLDREQQAYEAEGIQWESVPLPDATPTVKVIHGALSILDDCCLRASRGMPEDDDKYVGEVQQRFFDGSAGCKLKPPRPQKAPPNRGFRKGAKIERAKITSGFIINHYAGEVTYTASGWMEKNNGRMVPEMESLILGSSNAWAKELGDQEGCSMQCEKFKSVRKHFTDELEKMLKMLDKTGLHYIRCFNPNNQQSPDHFDRRYVLSQVIQCGTVELVNMMHHGYPNRLPIKDLVTRYKHMMPRRFHSMDE
;
A
#
# COMPACT_ATOMS: atom_id res chain seq x y z
N MET A 1 -52.66 -12.45 -14.45
CA MET A 1 -51.58 -12.69 -15.41
C MET A 1 -50.34 -12.01 -14.89
N GLY A 2 -49.54 -12.75 -14.12
CA GLY A 2 -48.26 -12.26 -13.61
C GLY A 2 -47.24 -12.33 -14.74
N TYR A 3 -46.68 -11.19 -15.12
CA TYR A 3 -45.45 -11.16 -15.88
C TYR A 3 -44.31 -11.35 -14.87
N ASN A 4 -43.80 -12.58 -14.81
CA ASN A 4 -42.50 -12.86 -14.23
C ASN A 4 -41.46 -12.12 -15.04
N ASP A 5 -40.85 -11.10 -14.44
CA ASP A 5 -39.68 -10.43 -14.96
C ASP A 5 -38.47 -11.36 -14.80
N GLY A 6 -38.36 -12.32 -15.72
CA GLY A 6 -37.27 -13.29 -15.81
C GLY A 6 -36.03 -12.71 -16.47
N SER A 7 -35.66 -11.47 -16.17
CA SER A 7 -34.56 -10.75 -16.83
C SER A 7 -33.36 -10.45 -15.92
N ASN A 8 -33.11 -11.25 -14.88
CA ASN A 8 -31.94 -11.08 -14.00
C ASN A 8 -30.91 -12.23 -14.03
N ASP A 9 -31.14 -13.29 -14.82
CA ASP A 9 -30.20 -14.44 -14.88
C ASP A 9 -29.36 -14.50 -16.17
N MET A 10 -29.30 -13.39 -16.94
CA MET A 10 -28.46 -13.29 -18.15
C MET A 10 -27.31 -12.29 -17.98
N GLU A 11 -26.92 -11.97 -16.74
CA GLU A 11 -25.68 -11.26 -16.47
C GLU A 11 -24.49 -12.25 -16.53
N ARG A 12 -24.15 -12.62 -17.77
CA ARG A 12 -22.78 -12.78 -18.23
C ARG A 12 -21.90 -13.83 -17.51
N LEU A 13 -22.07 -15.09 -17.91
CA LEU A 13 -21.04 -16.15 -17.90
C LEU A 13 -19.89 -15.83 -18.89
N TYR A 14 -19.34 -14.62 -18.85
CA TYR A 14 -18.13 -14.30 -19.62
C TYR A 14 -16.93 -14.39 -18.69
N ASN A 15 -15.89 -15.09 -19.13
CA ASN A 15 -14.60 -15.04 -18.46
C ASN A 15 -14.01 -13.64 -18.68
N HIS A 16 -13.72 -12.93 -17.59
CA HIS A 16 -13.12 -11.60 -17.64
C HIS A 16 -11.62 -11.69 -17.33
N ILE A 17 -10.81 -10.98 -18.11
CA ILE A 17 -9.39 -10.73 -17.80
C ILE A 17 -9.28 -9.25 -17.45
N GLY A 18 -8.91 -8.96 -16.21
CA GLY A 18 -8.67 -7.61 -15.72
C GLY A 18 -7.17 -7.29 -15.69
N ILE A 19 -6.82 -6.05 -16.04
CA ILE A 19 -5.48 -5.50 -15.82
C ILE A 19 -5.61 -4.44 -14.74
N LEU A 20 -4.94 -4.65 -13.62
CA LEU A 20 -4.83 -3.67 -12.54
C LEU A 20 -3.46 -3.02 -12.62
N ASP A 21 -3.43 -1.75 -13.02
CA ASP A 21 -2.24 -0.91 -13.01
C ASP A 21 -2.30 0.03 -11.81
N ILE A 22 -1.26 -0.02 -10.97
CA ILE A 22 -1.20 0.69 -9.68
C ILE A 22 0.19 1.24 -9.44
N TYR A 23 0.25 2.34 -8.69
CA TYR A 23 1.50 2.93 -8.24
C TYR A 23 2.26 1.98 -7.32
N GLY A 24 3.57 1.90 -7.53
CA GLY A 24 4.47 1.18 -6.62
C GLY A 24 4.70 1.93 -5.31
N PHE A 25 5.50 1.34 -4.43
CA PHE A 25 5.92 1.95 -3.18
C PHE A 25 6.68 3.27 -3.43
N GLU A 26 6.34 4.33 -2.70
CA GLU A 26 6.96 5.65 -2.84
C GLU A 26 7.78 6.03 -1.59
N SER A 27 9.04 6.41 -1.80
CA SER A 27 9.89 7.00 -0.77
C SER A 27 10.65 8.18 -1.37
N LEU A 28 10.07 9.36 -1.19
CA LEU A 28 10.60 10.64 -1.67
C LEU A 28 11.37 11.36 -0.54
N GLU A 29 12.07 12.45 -0.89
CA GLU A 29 12.70 13.32 0.11
C GLU A 29 11.68 13.94 1.08
N LYS A 30 10.47 14.20 0.59
CA LYS A 30 9.33 14.71 1.38
C LYS A 30 8.10 13.88 1.05
N ASN A 31 7.67 13.06 2.00
CA ASN A 31 6.45 12.26 1.88
C ASN A 31 5.31 12.94 2.65
N SER A 32 4.14 13.03 2.03
CA SER A 32 2.94 13.63 2.62
C SER A 32 1.83 12.59 2.77
N TYR A 33 0.60 13.06 2.97
CA TYR A 33 -0.60 12.24 3.17
C TYR A 33 -0.84 11.28 2.00
N GLU A 34 -0.63 11.73 0.76
CA GLU A 34 -0.81 10.95 -0.45
C GLU A 34 0.15 9.75 -0.50
N GLN A 35 1.44 9.97 -0.21
CA GLN A 35 2.43 8.90 -0.12
C GLN A 35 2.07 7.89 0.98
N LEU A 36 1.50 8.35 2.10
CA LEU A 36 1.07 7.43 3.16
C LEU A 36 -0.05 6.50 2.68
N LEU A 37 -1.03 7.04 1.94
CA LEU A 37 -2.12 6.24 1.35
C LEU A 37 -1.60 5.26 0.28
N ILE A 38 -0.68 5.71 -0.59
CA ILE A 38 -0.02 4.85 -1.60
C ILE A 38 0.73 3.71 -0.90
N ASN A 39 1.51 4.00 0.13
CA ASN A 39 2.30 3.00 0.84
C ASN A 39 1.43 2.07 1.70
N LEU A 40 0.29 2.54 2.22
CA LEU A 40 -0.72 1.69 2.86
C LEU A 40 -1.31 0.68 1.86
N THR A 41 -1.66 1.14 0.66
CA THR A 41 -2.16 0.28 -0.41
C THR A 41 -1.12 -0.77 -0.80
N ASN A 42 0.15 -0.36 -0.97
CA ASN A 42 1.24 -1.29 -1.27
C ASN A 42 1.47 -2.31 -0.16
N GLU A 43 1.41 -1.91 1.12
CA GLU A 43 1.50 -2.86 2.24
C GLU A 43 0.40 -3.92 2.20
N ARG A 44 -0.85 -3.50 2.00
CA ARG A 44 -2.00 -4.41 1.95
C ARG A 44 -1.93 -5.35 0.76
N LEU A 45 -1.53 -4.83 -0.41
CA LEU A 45 -1.36 -5.64 -1.61
C LEU A 45 -0.19 -6.60 -1.52
N GLN A 46 0.92 -6.19 -0.90
CA GLN A 46 2.08 -7.06 -0.67
C GLN A 46 1.71 -8.21 0.27
N GLN A 47 1.01 -7.93 1.38
CA GLN A 47 0.51 -8.97 2.28
C GLN A 47 -0.42 -9.95 1.56
N PHE A 48 -1.37 -9.43 0.78
CA PHE A 48 -2.30 -10.24 0.00
C PHE A 48 -1.58 -11.10 -1.05
N PHE A 49 -0.61 -10.52 -1.77
CA PHE A 49 0.19 -11.21 -2.78
C PHE A 49 0.99 -12.37 -2.19
N VAL A 50 1.73 -12.11 -1.10
CA VAL A 50 2.55 -13.12 -0.44
C VAL A 50 1.68 -14.28 0.05
N SER A 51 0.51 -13.98 0.65
CA SER A 51 -0.46 -15.01 1.05
C SER A 51 -0.91 -15.86 -0.14
N LYS A 52 -1.30 -15.24 -1.25
CA LYS A 52 -1.79 -15.96 -2.44
C LYS A 52 -0.73 -16.82 -3.11
N VAL A 53 0.53 -16.39 -3.11
CA VAL A 53 1.63 -17.21 -3.65
C VAL A 53 1.83 -18.43 -2.77
N LEU A 54 1.85 -18.27 -1.44
CA LEU A 54 1.98 -19.39 -0.52
C LEU A 54 0.84 -20.39 -0.60
N ASP A 55 -0.42 -19.92 -0.66
CA ASP A 55 -1.58 -20.80 -0.78
C ASP A 55 -1.45 -21.70 -2.02
N ARG A 56 -0.97 -21.13 -3.14
CA ARG A 56 -0.73 -21.88 -4.38
C ARG A 56 0.44 -22.86 -4.27
N GLU A 57 1.53 -22.43 -3.63
CA GLU A 57 2.69 -23.29 -3.40
C GLU A 57 2.33 -24.51 -2.53
N GLN A 58 1.54 -24.28 -1.48
CA GLN A 58 1.05 -25.33 -0.59
C GLN A 58 0.14 -26.32 -1.33
N GLN A 59 -0.82 -25.82 -2.12
CA GLN A 59 -1.68 -26.67 -2.95
C GLN A 59 -0.88 -27.54 -3.92
N ALA A 60 0.20 -27.00 -4.50
CA ALA A 60 1.05 -27.75 -5.41
C ALA A 60 1.82 -28.88 -4.70
N TYR A 61 2.34 -28.64 -3.50
CA TYR A 61 3.00 -29.70 -2.73
C TYR A 61 2.02 -30.77 -2.27
N GLU A 62 0.82 -30.38 -1.83
CA GLU A 62 -0.24 -31.32 -1.45
C GLU A 62 -0.63 -32.20 -2.64
N ALA A 63 -0.78 -31.62 -3.83
CA ALA A 63 -1.07 -32.37 -5.06
C ALA A 63 0.04 -33.36 -5.45
N GLU A 64 1.30 -33.06 -5.13
CA GLU A 64 2.45 -33.93 -5.37
C GLU A 64 2.77 -34.88 -4.18
N GLY A 65 2.01 -34.80 -3.08
CA GLY A 65 2.26 -35.59 -1.87
C GLY A 65 3.54 -35.22 -1.11
N ILE A 66 4.04 -34.00 -1.32
CA ILE A 66 5.24 -33.46 -0.67
C ILE A 66 4.85 -32.83 0.66
N GLN A 67 5.60 -33.14 1.73
CA GLN A 67 5.36 -32.52 3.03
C GLN A 67 5.76 -31.04 3.01
N TRP A 68 4.82 -30.16 3.36
CA TRP A 68 5.04 -28.73 3.49
C TRP A 68 5.52 -28.39 4.91
N GLU A 69 6.61 -27.63 5.00
CA GLU A 69 7.05 -27.00 6.25
C GLU A 69 6.54 -25.55 6.28
N SER A 70 5.91 -25.16 7.38
CA SER A 70 5.34 -23.81 7.52
C SER A 70 6.45 -22.75 7.48
N VAL A 71 6.43 -21.90 6.45
CA VAL A 71 7.35 -20.78 6.33
C VAL A 71 6.76 -19.56 7.04
N PRO A 72 7.52 -18.85 7.90
CA PRO A 72 7.03 -17.65 8.55
C PRO A 72 6.68 -16.57 7.52
N LEU A 73 5.44 -16.11 7.57
CA LEU A 73 4.91 -15.02 6.77
C LEU A 73 5.43 -13.66 7.27
N PRO A 74 5.90 -12.77 6.38
CA PRO A 74 6.03 -11.35 6.70
C PRO A 74 4.69 -10.80 7.18
N ASP A 75 4.64 -10.33 8.44
CA ASP A 75 3.43 -9.78 9.03
C ASP A 75 3.37 -8.26 8.86
N ALA A 76 2.56 -7.79 7.92
CA ALA A 76 2.28 -6.37 7.71
C ALA A 76 1.29 -5.79 8.74
N THR A 77 0.64 -6.65 9.53
CA THR A 77 -0.43 -6.24 10.48
C THR A 77 0.02 -5.16 11.47
N PRO A 78 1.24 -5.20 12.07
CA PRO A 78 1.70 -4.15 12.97
C PRO A 78 1.79 -2.79 12.27
N THR A 79 2.37 -2.74 11.06
CA THR A 79 2.53 -1.52 10.26
C THR A 79 1.17 -0.97 9.85
N VAL A 80 0.29 -1.82 9.33
CA VAL A 80 -1.07 -1.45 8.93
C VAL A 80 -1.88 -0.92 10.12
N LYS A 81 -1.76 -1.54 11.31
CA LYS A 81 -2.42 -1.06 12.53
C LYS A 81 -1.93 0.33 12.95
N VAL A 82 -0.62 0.58 12.87
CA VAL A 82 -0.06 1.90 13.16
C VAL A 82 -0.59 2.94 12.19
N ILE A 83 -0.60 2.65 10.90
CA ILE A 83 -1.11 3.58 9.87
C ILE A 83 -2.59 3.86 10.11
N HIS A 84 -3.42 2.84 10.30
CA HIS A 84 -4.85 3.04 10.60
C HIS A 84 -5.07 3.81 11.90
N GLY A 85 -4.25 3.59 12.92
CA GLY A 85 -4.30 4.33 14.17
C GLY A 85 -3.97 5.81 13.98
N ALA A 86 -2.89 6.12 13.25
CA ALA A 86 -2.51 7.49 12.92
C ALA A 86 -3.57 8.20 12.06
N LEU A 87 -4.20 7.48 11.13
CA LEU A 87 -5.29 8.01 10.31
C LEU A 87 -6.60 8.18 11.10
N SER A 88 -6.85 7.33 12.10
CA SER A 88 -8.01 7.49 13.00
C SER A 88 -7.89 8.75 13.85
N ILE A 89 -6.71 9.03 14.38
CA ILE A 89 -6.46 10.28 15.11
C ILE A 89 -6.67 11.48 14.17
N LEU A 90 -6.27 11.37 12.91
CA LEU A 90 -6.48 12.43 11.91
C LEU A 90 -7.97 12.72 11.70
N ASP A 91 -8.79 11.68 11.55
CA ASP A 91 -10.25 11.80 11.43
C ASP A 91 -10.85 12.47 12.69
N ASP A 92 -10.41 12.07 13.89
CA ASP A 92 -10.87 12.65 15.16
C ASP A 92 -10.49 14.14 15.27
N CYS A 93 -9.29 14.52 14.82
CA CYS A 93 -8.86 15.93 14.76
C CYS A 93 -9.71 16.73 13.77
N CYS A 94 -9.96 16.19 12.56
CA CYS A 94 -10.79 16.86 11.56
C CYS A 94 -12.26 17.02 12.03
N LEU A 95 -12.78 16.01 12.72
CA LEU A 95 -14.12 16.06 13.30
C LEU A 95 -14.23 17.12 14.41
N ARG A 96 -13.21 17.25 15.27
CA ARG A 96 -13.14 18.33 16.27
C ARG A 96 -13.04 19.71 15.62
N ALA A 97 -12.21 19.85 14.60
CA ALA A 97 -12.08 21.09 13.82
C ALA A 97 -13.42 21.51 13.21
N SER A 98 -14.17 20.58 12.61
CA SER A 98 -15.49 20.86 12.02
C SER A 98 -16.57 21.25 13.05
N ARG A 99 -16.34 20.97 14.33
CA ARG A 99 -17.16 21.42 15.47
C ARG A 99 -16.71 22.77 16.04
N GLY A 100 -15.70 23.41 15.45
CA GLY A 100 -15.20 24.73 15.87
C GLY A 100 -14.13 24.67 16.97
N MET A 101 -13.56 23.50 17.25
CA MET A 101 -12.40 23.41 18.15
C MET A 101 -11.14 23.87 17.40
N PRO A 102 -10.22 24.59 18.06
CA PRO A 102 -8.96 24.98 17.46
C PRO A 102 -8.08 23.74 17.32
N GLU A 103 -8.00 23.17 16.13
CA GLU A 103 -7.12 22.05 15.81
C GLU A 103 -6.13 22.48 14.73
N ASP A 104 -4.93 21.91 14.77
CA ASP A 104 -3.88 22.13 13.78
C ASP A 104 -3.07 20.83 13.58
N ASP A 105 -2.26 20.78 12.52
CA ASP A 105 -1.46 19.60 12.20
C ASP A 105 -0.42 19.29 13.31
N ASP A 106 0.03 20.28 14.07
CA ASP A 106 1.01 20.09 15.16
C ASP A 106 0.38 19.36 16.36
N LYS A 107 -0.88 19.68 16.70
CA LYS A 107 -1.67 18.94 17.71
C LYS A 107 -1.91 17.51 17.28
N TYR A 108 -2.30 17.30 16.02
CA TYR A 108 -2.42 15.97 15.43
C TYR A 108 -1.12 15.16 15.61
N VAL A 109 0.03 15.73 15.24
CA VAL A 109 1.34 15.08 15.41
C VAL A 109 1.61 14.79 16.88
N GLY A 110 1.32 15.72 17.78
CA GLY A 110 1.46 15.53 19.23
C GLY A 110 0.68 14.33 19.75
N GLU A 111 -0.58 14.17 19.33
CA GLU A 111 -1.43 13.04 19.71
C GLU A 111 -0.93 11.70 19.13
N VAL A 112 -0.49 11.70 17.87
CA VAL A 112 0.13 10.52 17.25
C VAL A 112 1.40 10.11 18.00
N GLN A 113 2.25 11.07 18.33
CA GLN A 113 3.49 10.83 19.09
C GLN A 113 3.18 10.28 20.48
N GLN A 114 2.25 10.90 21.22
CA GLN A 114 1.85 10.42 22.54
C GLN A 114 1.33 8.97 22.50
N ARG A 115 0.52 8.62 21.49
CA ARG A 115 -0.08 7.28 21.42
C ARG A 115 0.90 6.18 21.00
N PHE A 116 1.85 6.51 20.11
CA PHE A 116 2.69 5.49 19.45
C PHE A 116 4.18 5.57 19.80
N PHE A 117 4.65 6.56 20.55
CA PHE A 117 6.05 6.65 20.99
C PHE A 117 6.27 6.04 22.38
N ASP A 118 5.28 6.11 23.27
CA ASP A 118 5.38 5.64 24.66
C ASP A 118 5.27 4.11 24.81
N GLY A 119 5.28 3.36 23.71
CA GLY A 119 5.40 1.89 23.70
C GLY A 119 4.17 1.13 24.20
N SER A 120 3.11 1.81 24.63
CA SER A 120 1.91 1.20 25.19
C SER A 120 1.07 0.44 24.14
N ALA A 121 1.26 0.70 22.85
CA ALA A 121 0.50 0.12 21.75
C ALA A 121 1.23 -1.01 20.98
N GLY A 122 2.37 -1.52 21.48
CA GLY A 122 3.11 -2.65 20.88
C GLY A 122 3.84 -2.35 19.55
N CYS A 123 3.52 -1.24 18.88
CA CYS A 123 4.13 -0.82 17.62
C CYS A 123 4.74 0.59 17.78
N LYS A 124 6.02 0.76 17.47
CA LYS A 124 6.77 2.00 17.71
C LYS A 124 6.92 2.82 16.44
N LEU A 125 6.36 4.03 16.43
CA LEU A 125 6.79 5.07 15.49
C LEU A 125 8.11 5.66 15.96
N LYS A 126 8.98 6.06 15.04
CA LYS A 126 10.22 6.77 15.40
C LYS A 126 10.02 8.28 15.24
N PRO A 127 10.55 9.11 16.15
CA PRO A 127 10.63 10.55 15.92
C PRO A 127 11.39 10.83 14.63
N PRO A 128 11.06 11.90 13.89
CA PRO A 128 11.86 12.29 12.75
C PRO A 128 13.30 12.56 13.21
N ARG A 129 14.28 12.15 12.39
CA ARG A 129 15.68 12.43 12.70
C ARG A 129 15.87 13.95 12.74
N PRO A 130 16.49 14.53 13.80
CA PRO A 130 16.79 15.95 13.80
C PRO A 130 17.68 16.24 12.59
N GLN A 131 17.25 17.18 11.74
CA GLN A 131 18.09 17.66 10.66
C GLN A 131 19.40 18.16 11.29
N LYS A 132 20.54 17.60 10.87
CA LYS A 132 21.84 18.07 11.33
C LYS A 132 21.93 19.54 10.93
N ALA A 133 21.90 20.43 11.92
CA ALA A 133 22.22 21.83 11.69
C ALA A 133 23.60 21.89 10.99
N PRO A 134 23.80 22.79 10.00
CA PRO A 134 25.11 23.00 9.43
C PRO A 134 26.11 23.28 10.56
N PRO A 135 27.38 22.85 10.45
CA PRO A 135 28.37 23.05 11.51
C PRO A 135 28.61 24.55 11.67
N ASN A 136 27.91 25.16 12.63
CA ASN A 136 28.06 26.57 12.92
C ASN A 136 29.42 26.77 13.59
N ARG A 137 30.40 27.23 12.80
CA ARG A 137 31.66 27.78 13.30
C ARG A 137 31.32 29.04 14.09
N GLY A 138 31.26 28.93 15.40
CA GLY A 138 31.09 30.11 16.25
C GLY A 138 30.66 29.74 17.67
N PHE A 139 31.63 29.56 18.55
CA PHE A 139 31.43 29.50 19.98
C PHE A 139 30.70 30.77 20.48
N ARG A 140 29.52 30.62 21.07
CA ARG A 140 29.03 31.51 22.14
C ARG A 140 28.37 30.67 23.24
N LYS A 141 29.04 30.60 24.40
CA LYS A 141 28.51 30.03 25.64
C LYS A 141 27.36 30.90 26.13
N GLY A 142 26.20 30.30 26.43
CA GLY A 142 25.14 30.95 27.23
C GLY A 142 23.74 31.05 26.62
N ALA A 143 23.45 30.41 25.48
CA ALA A 143 22.06 30.27 25.03
C ALA A 143 21.47 28.98 25.59
N LYS A 144 20.32 29.05 26.29
CA LYS A 144 19.47 27.88 26.54
C LYS A 144 19.32 27.15 25.20
N ILE A 145 19.72 25.89 25.16
CA ILE A 145 19.45 25.02 24.02
C ILE A 145 17.92 24.85 24.01
N GLU A 146 17.22 25.73 23.31
CA GLU A 146 15.89 25.43 22.81
C GLU A 146 16.05 24.12 22.04
N ARG A 147 15.46 23.05 22.57
CA ARG A 147 15.31 21.80 21.84
C ARG A 147 14.70 22.20 20.49
N ALA A 148 15.45 22.01 19.40
CA ALA A 148 14.97 22.28 18.06
C ALA A 148 13.56 21.68 17.94
N LYS A 149 12.57 22.54 17.65
CA LYS A 149 11.15 22.17 17.53
C LYS A 149 11.06 20.84 16.78
N ILE A 150 10.52 19.84 17.47
CA ILE A 150 10.32 18.50 16.93
C ILE A 150 9.49 18.67 15.68
N THR A 151 10.17 18.50 14.55
CA THR A 151 9.69 18.40 13.17
C THR A 151 8.30 17.74 13.11
N SER A 152 7.37 18.43 12.46
CA SER A 152 5.95 18.12 12.26
C SER A 152 5.74 16.83 11.44
N GLY A 153 6.10 15.68 11.99
CA GLY A 153 6.07 14.41 11.28
C GLY A 153 6.46 13.20 12.13
N PHE A 154 6.54 12.05 11.47
CA PHE A 154 6.91 10.76 12.07
C PHE A 154 7.48 9.80 11.03
N ILE A 155 8.14 8.74 11.49
CA ILE A 155 8.73 7.70 10.65
C ILE A 155 7.97 6.39 10.85
N ILE A 156 7.55 5.77 9.75
CA ILE A 156 6.95 4.42 9.72
C ILE A 156 7.94 3.45 9.08
N ASN A 157 8.02 2.24 9.63
CA ASN A 157 8.79 1.14 9.05
C ASN A 157 7.87 0.25 8.21
N HIS A 158 7.99 0.34 6.89
CA HIS A 158 7.27 -0.49 5.92
C HIS A 158 8.11 -1.72 5.53
N TYR A 159 7.53 -2.67 4.80
CA TYR A 159 8.27 -3.81 4.21
C TYR A 159 9.44 -3.34 3.31
N ALA A 160 9.26 -2.20 2.65
CA ALA A 160 10.26 -1.59 1.77
C ALA A 160 11.31 -0.72 2.50
N GLY A 161 11.17 -0.56 3.83
CA GLY A 161 12.07 0.22 4.68
C GLY A 161 11.42 1.41 5.41
N GLU A 162 12.25 2.23 6.05
CA GLU A 162 11.81 3.41 6.80
C GLU A 162 11.42 4.56 5.87
N VAL A 163 10.23 5.13 6.07
CA VAL A 163 9.75 6.32 5.35
C VAL A 163 9.41 7.42 6.35
N THR A 164 9.92 8.63 6.07
CA THR A 164 9.65 9.82 6.88
C THR A 164 8.52 10.62 6.27
N TYR A 165 7.46 10.88 7.04
CA TYR A 165 6.30 11.64 6.62
C TYR A 165 6.23 13.00 7.31
N THR A 166 5.89 14.03 6.56
CA THR A 166 5.60 15.37 7.07
C THR A 166 4.08 15.55 7.14
N ALA A 167 3.56 15.83 8.33
CA ALA A 167 2.12 15.93 8.62
C ALA A 167 1.48 17.27 8.22
N SER A 168 2.27 18.21 7.70
CA SER A 168 1.77 19.52 7.28
C SER A 168 0.73 19.39 6.16
N GLY A 169 -0.42 20.03 6.36
CA GLY A 169 -1.57 20.03 5.46
C GLY A 169 -2.41 18.76 5.52
N TRP A 170 -2.19 17.84 6.45
CA TRP A 170 -2.90 16.55 6.46
C TRP A 170 -4.38 16.71 6.81
N MET A 171 -4.71 17.62 7.74
CA MET A 171 -6.09 17.87 8.11
C MET A 171 -6.92 18.42 6.93
N GLU A 172 -6.33 19.33 6.15
CA GLU A 172 -6.96 19.88 4.95
C GLU A 172 -7.12 18.78 3.88
N LYS A 173 -6.05 18.03 3.60
CA LYS A 173 -6.06 16.94 2.59
C LYS A 173 -7.03 15.81 2.91
N ASN A 174 -7.26 15.52 4.20
CA ASN A 174 -8.21 14.49 4.61
C ASN A 174 -9.67 14.98 4.61
N ASN A 175 -9.89 16.30 4.55
CA ASN A 175 -11.23 16.89 4.54
C ASN A 175 -11.79 16.95 3.11
N GLY A 176 -12.53 15.91 2.72
CA GLY A 176 -13.20 15.81 1.43
C GLY A 176 -14.55 16.52 1.37
N ARG A 177 -14.86 17.41 2.32
CA ARG A 177 -16.12 18.17 2.30
C ARG A 177 -16.04 19.27 1.24
N MET A 178 -16.95 19.21 0.28
CA MET A 178 -17.25 20.34 -0.59
C MET A 178 -18.17 21.33 0.11
N VAL A 179 -17.94 22.61 -0.17
CA VAL A 179 -18.79 23.70 0.33
C VAL A 179 -20.15 23.61 -0.39
N PRO A 180 -21.30 23.57 0.31
CA PRO A 180 -22.61 23.40 -0.32
C PRO A 180 -22.94 24.43 -1.41
N GLU A 181 -22.43 25.64 -1.26
CA GLU A 181 -22.53 26.71 -2.25
C GLU A 181 -21.79 26.37 -3.55
N MET A 182 -20.63 25.70 -3.48
CA MET A 182 -19.92 25.20 -4.67
C MET A 182 -20.71 24.09 -5.37
N GLU A 183 -21.27 23.12 -4.62
CA GLU A 183 -22.10 22.05 -5.19
C GLU A 183 -23.34 22.62 -5.90
N SER A 184 -23.98 23.62 -5.28
CA SER A 184 -25.13 24.32 -5.86
C SER A 184 -24.76 25.05 -7.15
N LEU A 185 -23.56 25.63 -7.24
CA LEU A 185 -23.07 26.28 -8.46
C LEU A 185 -22.80 25.27 -9.58
N ILE A 186 -22.26 24.09 -9.25
CA ILE A 186 -22.01 23.00 -10.22
C ILE A 186 -23.34 22.50 -10.80
N LEU A 187 -24.33 22.23 -9.95
CA LEU A 187 -25.69 21.83 -10.37
C LEU A 187 -26.44 22.95 -11.10
N GLY A 188 -26.10 24.21 -10.83
CA GLY A 188 -26.63 25.39 -11.53
C GLY A 188 -26.03 25.63 -12.92
N SER A 189 -24.98 24.89 -13.31
CA SER A 189 -24.23 25.12 -14.54
C SER A 189 -25.10 24.99 -15.80
N SER A 190 -24.85 25.82 -16.81
CA SER A 190 -25.46 25.67 -18.13
C SER A 190 -24.89 24.49 -18.92
N ASN A 191 -23.74 23.94 -18.51
CA ASN A 191 -23.13 22.77 -19.13
C ASN A 191 -23.69 21.48 -18.52
N ALA A 192 -24.23 20.59 -19.37
CA ALA A 192 -24.82 19.32 -18.94
C ALA A 192 -23.82 18.39 -18.25
N TRP A 193 -22.58 18.29 -18.73
CA TRP A 193 -21.55 17.44 -18.09
C TRP A 193 -21.15 17.97 -16.72
N ALA A 194 -21.10 19.28 -16.55
CA ALA A 194 -20.82 19.87 -15.24
C ALA A 194 -21.93 19.55 -14.23
N LYS A 195 -23.20 19.58 -14.67
CA LYS A 195 -24.35 19.19 -13.83
C LYS A 195 -24.30 17.72 -13.41
N GLU A 196 -23.86 16.82 -14.28
CA GLU A 196 -23.73 15.39 -13.99
C GLU A 196 -22.67 15.09 -12.91
N LEU A 197 -21.69 15.99 -12.72
CA LEU A 197 -20.66 15.84 -11.70
C LEU A 197 -21.10 16.30 -10.30
N GLY A 198 -22.16 17.11 -10.20
CA GLY A 198 -22.61 17.67 -8.93
C GLY A 198 -23.35 16.65 -8.07
N ASP A 199 -23.11 16.69 -6.76
CA ASP A 199 -23.78 15.82 -5.81
C ASP A 199 -25.04 16.52 -5.25
N GLN A 200 -26.22 15.98 -5.59
CA GLN A 200 -27.50 16.51 -5.10
C GLN A 200 -27.61 16.43 -3.57
N GLU A 201 -26.99 15.44 -2.93
CA GLU A 201 -26.97 15.31 -1.47
C GLU A 201 -26.00 16.31 -0.83
N GLY A 202 -24.98 16.74 -1.57
CA GLY A 202 -23.98 17.75 -1.15
C GLY A 202 -24.54 19.17 -1.00
N CYS A 203 -25.72 19.45 -1.56
CA CYS A 203 -26.38 20.77 -1.48
C CYS A 203 -27.18 21.00 -0.19
N SER A 204 -27.38 19.97 0.63
CA SER A 204 -28.18 20.09 1.84
C SER A 204 -27.43 20.77 2.99
N MET A 205 -28.09 21.66 3.73
CA MET A 205 -27.59 22.20 5.00
C MET A 205 -27.44 21.11 6.10
N GLN A 206 -27.97 19.91 5.86
CA GLN A 206 -27.81 18.73 6.73
C GLN A 206 -26.61 17.85 6.33
N CYS A 207 -25.84 18.23 5.29
CA CYS A 207 -24.63 17.51 4.89
C CYS A 207 -23.62 17.46 6.05
N GLU A 208 -22.95 16.33 6.21
CA GLU A 208 -21.95 16.14 7.26
C GLU A 208 -20.86 17.22 7.18
N LYS A 209 -20.53 17.82 8.33
CA LYS A 209 -19.55 18.92 8.40
C LYS A 209 -18.12 18.48 8.10
N PHE A 210 -17.88 17.18 7.94
CA PHE A 210 -16.61 16.57 7.58
C PHE A 210 -16.87 15.27 6.81
N LYS A 211 -16.19 15.09 5.67
CA LYS A 211 -16.18 13.84 4.89
C LYS A 211 -14.73 13.34 4.84
N SER A 212 -14.46 12.17 5.43
CA SER A 212 -13.10 11.62 5.50
C SER A 212 -12.69 11.01 4.15
N VAL A 213 -11.67 11.60 3.52
CA VAL A 213 -11.04 11.04 2.31
C VAL A 213 -10.43 9.68 2.62
N ARG A 214 -9.79 9.54 3.79
CA ARG A 214 -9.18 8.28 4.23
C ARG A 214 -10.19 7.14 4.35
N LYS A 215 -11.39 7.41 4.88
CA LYS A 215 -12.44 6.39 5.02
C LYS A 215 -12.88 5.88 3.65
N HIS A 216 -13.18 6.81 2.72
CA HIS A 216 -13.53 6.45 1.34
C HIS A 216 -12.43 5.59 0.69
N PHE A 217 -11.17 6.03 0.79
CA PHE A 217 -10.03 5.31 0.23
C PHE A 217 -9.86 3.90 0.82
N THR A 218 -10.04 3.74 2.14
CA THR A 218 -9.92 2.44 2.80
C THR A 218 -11.04 1.48 2.36
N ASP A 219 -12.27 1.99 2.24
CA ASP A 219 -13.41 1.20 1.77
C ASP A 219 -13.23 0.74 0.32
N GLU A 220 -12.69 1.59 -0.56
CA GLU A 220 -12.34 1.25 -1.94
C GLU A 220 -11.22 0.22 -2.03
N LEU A 221 -10.16 0.38 -1.24
CA LEU A 221 -9.06 -0.58 -1.15
C LEU A 221 -9.57 -1.97 -0.72
N GLU A 222 -10.45 -2.03 0.27
CA GLU A 222 -11.04 -3.30 0.70
C GLU A 222 -11.92 -3.94 -0.38
N LYS A 223 -12.73 -3.15 -1.09
CA LYS A 223 -13.54 -3.64 -2.22
C LYS A 223 -12.65 -4.21 -3.32
N MET A 224 -11.57 -3.53 -3.66
CA MET A 224 -10.59 -3.99 -4.65
C MET A 224 -9.94 -5.30 -4.20
N LEU A 225 -9.47 -5.40 -2.96
CA LEU A 225 -8.86 -6.64 -2.43
C LEU A 225 -9.85 -7.81 -2.45
N LYS A 226 -11.12 -7.59 -2.09
CA LYS A 226 -12.19 -8.61 -2.18
C LYS A 226 -12.47 -9.05 -3.62
N MET A 227 -12.34 -8.15 -4.59
CA MET A 227 -12.48 -8.49 -6.00
C MET A 227 -11.29 -9.35 -6.46
N LEU A 228 -10.06 -8.97 -6.12
CA LEU A 228 -8.85 -9.71 -6.47
C LEU A 228 -8.85 -11.13 -5.86
N ASP A 229 -9.34 -11.28 -4.64
CA ASP A 229 -9.42 -12.57 -3.93
C ASP A 229 -10.21 -13.64 -4.70
N LYS A 230 -11.21 -13.23 -5.48
CA LYS A 230 -12.07 -14.10 -6.28
C LYS A 230 -11.50 -14.45 -7.67
N THR A 231 -10.31 -13.93 -8.01
CA THR A 231 -9.76 -14.04 -9.36
C THR A 231 -8.44 -14.82 -9.41
N GLY A 232 -8.14 -15.40 -10.57
CA GLY A 232 -6.82 -15.97 -10.86
C GLY A 232 -5.81 -14.86 -11.13
N LEU A 233 -4.92 -14.62 -10.17
CA LEU A 233 -3.96 -13.52 -10.25
C LEU A 233 -2.66 -13.89 -10.96
N HIS A 234 -2.20 -12.99 -11.82
CA HIS A 234 -0.86 -12.96 -12.42
C HIS A 234 -0.22 -11.61 -12.12
N TYR A 235 1.08 -11.62 -11.80
CA TYR A 235 1.79 -10.42 -11.33
C TYR A 235 2.95 -10.09 -12.26
N ILE A 236 3.04 -8.81 -12.63
CA ILE A 236 4.13 -8.26 -13.41
C ILE A 236 4.77 -7.15 -12.57
N ARG A 237 6.09 -7.23 -12.36
CA ARG A 237 6.85 -6.17 -11.69
C ARG A 237 7.70 -5.46 -12.73
N CYS A 238 7.45 -4.16 -12.90
CA CYS A 238 8.18 -3.32 -13.83
C CYS A 238 9.29 -2.58 -13.08
N PHE A 239 10.49 -2.57 -13.64
CA PHE A 239 11.65 -1.88 -13.07
C PHE A 239 12.20 -0.89 -14.09
N ASN A 240 12.43 0.34 -13.67
CA ASN A 240 13.07 1.33 -14.52
C ASN A 240 14.60 1.12 -14.49
N PRO A 241 15.29 0.90 -15.62
CA PRO A 241 16.72 0.62 -15.64
C PRO A 241 17.59 1.81 -15.21
N ASN A 242 17.10 3.05 -15.35
CA ASN A 242 17.80 4.25 -14.93
C ASN A 242 16.85 5.44 -14.72
N ASN A 243 17.24 6.40 -13.90
CA ASN A 243 16.44 7.59 -13.62
C ASN A 243 16.41 8.64 -14.76
N GLN A 244 17.30 8.52 -15.75
CA GLN A 244 17.41 9.44 -16.88
C GLN A 244 16.50 9.08 -18.06
N GLN A 245 15.80 7.94 -17.97
CA GLN A 245 14.98 7.39 -19.05
C GLN A 245 15.79 7.18 -20.36
N SER A 246 17.08 6.87 -20.25
CA SER A 246 17.96 6.66 -21.40
C SER A 246 18.01 5.19 -21.82
N PRO A 247 18.00 4.89 -23.13
CA PRO A 247 18.21 3.53 -23.60
C PRO A 247 19.64 3.05 -23.28
N ASP A 248 19.82 1.73 -23.17
CA ASP A 248 21.11 1.05 -22.96
C ASP A 248 21.91 1.45 -21.71
N HIS A 249 21.28 2.16 -20.78
CA HIS A 249 21.89 2.53 -19.51
C HIS A 249 21.25 1.78 -18.34
N PHE A 250 22.07 1.08 -17.54
CA PHE A 250 21.62 0.31 -16.40
C PHE A 250 22.29 0.80 -15.11
N ASP A 251 21.53 1.49 -14.27
CA ASP A 251 21.97 1.86 -12.93
C ASP A 251 21.65 0.74 -11.96
N ARG A 252 22.68 -0.05 -11.63
CA ARG A 252 22.57 -1.18 -10.70
C ARG A 252 22.02 -0.79 -9.33
N ARG A 253 22.38 0.37 -8.79
CA ARG A 253 21.93 0.77 -7.45
C ARG A 253 20.47 1.17 -7.47
N TYR A 254 20.07 1.90 -8.51
CA TYR A 254 18.68 2.32 -8.72
C TYR A 254 17.74 1.13 -8.95
N VAL A 255 18.16 0.14 -9.74
CA VAL A 255 17.37 -1.08 -9.95
C VAL A 255 17.32 -1.91 -8.67
N LEU A 256 18.44 -2.07 -7.95
CA LEU A 256 18.46 -2.80 -6.68
C LEU A 256 17.52 -2.17 -5.65
N SER A 257 17.49 -0.84 -5.52
CA SER A 257 16.55 -0.18 -4.61
C SER A 257 15.09 -0.48 -4.97
N GLN A 258 14.75 -0.50 -6.26
CA GLN A 258 13.38 -0.84 -6.69
C GLN A 258 13.05 -2.31 -6.39
N VAL A 259 13.98 -3.25 -6.61
CA VAL A 259 13.78 -4.68 -6.30
C VAL A 259 13.51 -4.90 -4.81
N ILE A 260 14.22 -4.17 -3.94
CA ILE A 260 13.98 -4.19 -2.49
C ILE A 260 12.61 -3.58 -2.17
N GLN A 261 12.30 -2.39 -2.70
CA GLN A 261 11.03 -1.69 -2.44
C GLN A 261 9.80 -2.40 -3.01
N CYS A 262 9.99 -3.28 -4.00
CA CYS A 262 8.94 -4.09 -4.59
C CYS A 262 8.59 -5.33 -3.74
N GLY A 263 9.37 -5.63 -2.70
CA GLY A 263 9.13 -6.79 -1.82
C GLY A 263 9.48 -8.13 -2.48
N THR A 264 10.17 -8.10 -3.63
CA THR A 264 10.55 -9.30 -4.39
C THR A 264 11.58 -10.14 -3.63
N VAL A 265 12.48 -9.50 -2.89
CA VAL A 265 13.54 -10.19 -2.13
C VAL A 265 12.97 -11.13 -1.07
N GLU A 266 11.97 -10.66 -0.32
CA GLU A 266 11.32 -11.46 0.72
C GLU A 266 10.57 -12.65 0.13
N LEU A 267 9.85 -12.44 -0.98
CA LEU A 267 9.17 -13.52 -1.68
C LEU A 267 10.17 -14.57 -2.17
N VAL A 268 11.25 -14.15 -2.83
CA VAL A 268 12.29 -15.08 -3.32
C VAL A 268 12.88 -15.85 -2.14
N ASN A 269 13.19 -15.18 -1.04
CA ASN A 269 13.69 -15.82 0.17
C ASN A 269 12.70 -16.88 0.69
N MET A 270 11.41 -16.58 0.71
CA MET A 270 10.36 -17.52 1.09
C MET A 270 10.27 -18.73 0.15
N MET A 271 10.34 -18.52 -1.17
CA MET A 271 10.37 -19.59 -2.17
C MET A 271 11.60 -20.49 -2.02
N HIS A 272 12.72 -19.93 -1.56
CA HIS A 272 13.95 -20.68 -1.28
C HIS A 272 13.85 -21.62 -0.08
N HIS A 273 12.93 -21.39 0.86
CA HIS A 273 12.69 -22.32 1.97
C HIS A 273 11.94 -23.58 1.51
N GLY A 274 11.29 -23.53 0.36
CA GLY A 274 10.70 -24.70 -0.31
C GLY A 274 11.64 -25.33 -1.34
N TYR A 275 11.05 -25.84 -2.42
CA TYR A 275 11.70 -26.40 -3.60
C TYR A 275 11.53 -25.44 -4.79
N PRO A 276 12.42 -24.43 -4.94
CA PRO A 276 12.28 -23.40 -5.95
C PRO A 276 12.47 -23.93 -7.38
N ASN A 277 13.18 -25.05 -7.53
CA ASN A 277 13.41 -25.69 -8.82
C ASN A 277 12.51 -26.90 -8.95
N ARG A 278 11.64 -26.87 -9.96
CA ARG A 278 10.73 -27.98 -10.28
C ARG A 278 10.98 -28.42 -11.70
N LEU A 279 11.11 -29.73 -11.89
CA LEU A 279 11.36 -30.30 -13.21
C LEU A 279 10.50 -31.55 -13.38
N PRO A 280 9.61 -31.59 -14.38
CA PRO A 280 8.90 -32.81 -14.72
C PRO A 280 9.86 -33.96 -15.04
N ILE A 281 9.53 -35.18 -14.61
CA ILE A 281 10.39 -36.37 -14.81
C ILE A 281 10.73 -36.57 -16.29
N LYS A 282 9.77 -36.36 -17.19
CA LYS A 282 9.98 -36.43 -18.65
C LYS A 282 11.10 -35.51 -19.15
N ASP A 283 11.19 -34.31 -18.59
CA ASP A 283 12.17 -33.29 -19.01
C ASP A 283 13.55 -33.63 -18.42
N LEU A 284 13.58 -34.16 -17.19
CA LEU A 284 14.78 -34.70 -16.56
C LEU A 284 15.37 -35.85 -17.41
N VAL A 285 14.55 -36.84 -17.76
CA VAL A 285 15.00 -37.99 -18.57
C VAL A 285 15.51 -37.50 -19.91
N THR A 286 14.74 -36.67 -20.63
CA THR A 286 15.13 -36.14 -21.94
C THR A 286 16.46 -35.39 -21.88
N ARG A 287 16.65 -34.53 -20.87
CA ARG A 287 17.84 -33.70 -20.72
C ARG A 287 19.08 -34.52 -20.36
N TYR A 288 18.95 -35.52 -19.49
CA TYR A 288 20.08 -36.28 -18.96
C TYR A 288 20.27 -37.66 -19.60
N LYS A 289 19.42 -38.09 -20.55
CA LYS A 289 19.48 -39.41 -21.22
C LYS A 289 20.90 -39.79 -21.66
N HIS A 290 21.57 -38.86 -22.33
CA HIS A 290 22.93 -39.05 -22.85
C HIS A 290 24.02 -39.22 -21.76
N MET A 291 23.76 -38.76 -20.54
CA MET A 291 24.67 -38.91 -19.39
C MET A 291 24.35 -40.17 -18.57
N MET A 292 23.21 -40.83 -18.80
CA MET A 292 22.82 -42.01 -18.04
C MET A 292 23.64 -43.23 -18.45
N PRO A 293 23.86 -44.19 -17.55
CA PRO A 293 24.38 -45.50 -17.93
C PRO A 293 23.46 -46.20 -18.95
N ARG A 294 24.04 -46.97 -19.88
CA ARG A 294 23.29 -47.68 -20.93
C ARG A 294 22.15 -48.58 -20.41
N ARG A 295 22.23 -49.03 -19.15
CA ARG A 295 21.19 -49.84 -18.49
C ARG A 295 19.87 -49.09 -18.26
N PHE A 296 19.91 -47.76 -18.19
CA PHE A 296 18.75 -46.90 -17.97
C PHE A 296 18.20 -46.32 -19.28
N HIS A 297 18.85 -46.58 -20.43
CA HIS A 297 18.40 -46.09 -21.72
C HIS A 297 17.14 -46.81 -22.24
N SER A 298 16.78 -47.95 -21.64
CA SER A 298 15.63 -48.79 -22.04
C SER A 298 14.40 -48.64 -21.13
N MET A 299 14.43 -47.76 -20.11
CA MET A 299 13.28 -47.52 -19.22
C MET A 299 12.32 -46.48 -19.81
N ASP A 300 12.00 -46.59 -21.11
CA ASP A 300 11.06 -45.71 -21.80
C ASP A 300 9.58 -46.20 -21.69
N GLU A 301 9.24 -47.06 -20.71
CA GLU A 301 7.86 -47.47 -20.38
C GLU A 301 7.47 -47.16 -18.93
#